data_AF-A0A846PH84-F1
#
_entry.id   AF-A0A846PH84-F1
#
_cell.length_a   1.000
_cell.length_b   1.000
_cell.length_c   1.000
_cell.angle_alpha   90.00
_cell.angle_beta   90.00
_cell.angle_gamma   90.00
#
_symmetry.space_group_name_H-M   'P 1'
#
loop_
_entity.id
_entity.type
_entity.pdbx_description
1 polymer ?
#
loop_
_entity_poly.entity_id
_entity_poly.type
_entity_poly.pdbx_seq_one_letter_code
_entity_poly.pdbx_strand_id
1 'polypeptide(L)'
;LFALFASIKLDKFIINLYIGLLVLILGIFMFIRYLRNKNNKYISKKKHHNKRLPFIGTLIGFNKAISGGGFGPILTGGLSWSGRDPKKSVGTTTLIEGLVCVFGFIGYWYINGVSSINWTISIPLIIGALLASYPAAWATHKFPKK
;
A
#
# COMPACT_ATOMS: atom_id res chain seq x y z
N LEU A 1 -8.53 -8.58 -10.81
CA LEU A 1 -9.68 -9.36 -11.32
C LEU A 1 -9.80 -10.72 -10.63
N PHE A 2 -8.87 -11.67 -10.80
CA PHE A 2 -8.93 -12.98 -10.10
C PHE A 2 -9.04 -12.87 -8.56
N ALA A 3 -8.32 -11.92 -7.95
CA ALA A 3 -8.39 -11.64 -6.51
C ALA A 3 -9.77 -11.13 -6.03
N LEU A 4 -10.49 -10.38 -6.87
CA LEU A 4 -11.82 -9.86 -6.54
C LEU A 4 -12.83 -11.00 -6.44
N PHE A 5 -12.73 -11.99 -7.34
CA PHE A 5 -13.55 -13.20 -7.27
C PHE A 5 -13.21 -14.07 -6.05
N ALA A 6 -11.94 -14.17 -5.68
CA ALA A 6 -11.51 -14.93 -4.50
C ALA A 6 -11.98 -14.32 -3.17
N SER A 7 -12.08 -12.99 -3.10
CA SER A 7 -12.48 -12.29 -1.87
C SER A 7 -13.93 -12.53 -1.43
N ILE A 8 -14.79 -13.05 -2.32
CA ILE A 8 -16.24 -13.20 -2.10
C ILE A 8 -16.57 -14.42 -1.20
N LYS A 9 -15.62 -15.31 -0.91
CA LYS A 9 -15.85 -16.57 -0.17
C LYS A 9 -15.04 -16.74 1.12
N LEU A 10 -14.35 -15.71 1.61
CA LEU A 10 -13.46 -15.83 2.77
C LEU A 10 -14.09 -15.24 4.04
N ASP A 11 -13.95 -15.95 5.15
CA ASP A 11 -14.41 -15.50 6.45
C ASP A 11 -13.62 -14.25 6.91
N LYS A 12 -14.33 -13.16 7.23
CA LYS A 12 -13.75 -11.85 7.56
C LYS A 12 -12.82 -11.91 8.78
N PHE A 13 -13.04 -12.85 9.68
CA PHE A 13 -12.22 -13.01 10.89
C PHE A 13 -10.78 -13.41 10.56
N ILE A 14 -10.59 -14.41 9.70
CA ILE A 14 -9.27 -14.94 9.31
C ILE A 14 -8.49 -13.88 8.53
N ILE A 15 -9.17 -13.14 7.65
CA ILE A 15 -8.57 -12.05 6.88
C ILE A 15 -8.03 -10.97 7.82
N ASN A 16 -8.85 -10.48 8.76
CA ASN A 16 -8.44 -9.42 9.69
C ASN A 16 -7.29 -9.86 10.60
N LEU A 17 -7.32 -11.10 11.10
CA LEU A 17 -6.25 -11.64 11.93
C LEU A 17 -4.93 -11.72 11.16
N TYR A 18 -4.97 -12.20 9.91
CA TYR A 18 -3.80 -12.25 9.03
C TYR A 18 -3.20 -10.86 8.78
N ILE A 19 -4.03 -9.85 8.51
CA ILE A 19 -3.58 -8.47 8.26
C ILE A 19 -2.92 -7.89 9.50
N GLY A 20 -3.55 -8.06 10.67
CA GLY A 20 -3.02 -7.57 11.93
C GLY A 20 -1.65 -8.14 12.21
N LEU A 21 -1.48 -9.45 12.03
CA LEU A 21 -0.21 -10.15 12.23
C LEU A 21 0.86 -9.70 11.23
N LEU A 22 0.48 -9.50 9.96
CA LEU A 22 1.37 -9.04 8.89
C LEU A 22 1.86 -7.61 9.15
N VAL A 23 0.95 -6.68 9.49
CA VAL A 23 1.31 -5.29 9.82
C VAL A 23 2.17 -5.24 11.09
N LEU A 24 1.86 -6.07 12.09
CA LEU A 24 2.63 -6.16 13.33
C LEU A 24 4.06 -6.66 13.06
N ILE A 25 4.24 -7.73 12.27
CA ILE A 25 5.56 -8.23 11.87
C ILE A 25 6.34 -7.15 11.10
N LEU A 26 5.71 -6.45 10.15
CA LEU A 26 6.38 -5.41 9.38
C LEU A 26 6.72 -4.19 10.22
N GLY A 27 5.87 -3.82 11.17
CA GLY A 27 6.14 -2.78 12.15
C GLY A 27 7.35 -3.11 13.01
N ILE A 28 7.40 -4.33 13.55
CA ILE A 28 8.56 -4.84 14.31
C ILE A 28 9.81 -4.87 13.44
N PHE A 29 9.72 -5.34 12.19
CA PHE A 29 10.85 -5.39 11.27
C PHE A 29 11.39 -4.00 10.94
N MET A 30 10.51 -3.02 10.68
CA MET A 30 10.89 -1.62 10.48
C MET A 30 11.52 -1.02 11.74
N PHE A 31 10.97 -1.31 12.92
CA PHE A 31 11.48 -0.84 14.21
C PHE A 31 12.89 -1.38 14.50
N ILE A 32 13.10 -2.69 14.33
CA ILE A 32 14.41 -3.34 14.48
C ILE A 32 15.41 -2.78 13.47
N ARG A 33 15.00 -2.57 12.20
CA ARG A 33 15.87 -2.01 11.16
C ARG A 33 16.23 -0.55 11.46
N TYR A 34 15.30 0.25 11.97
CA TYR A 34 15.55 1.62 12.40
C TYR A 34 16.58 1.67 13.54
N LEU A 35 16.42 0.82 14.55
CA LEU A 35 17.37 0.67 15.67
C LEU A 35 18.76 0.24 15.20
N ARG A 36 18.84 -0.73 14.28
CA ARG A 36 20.12 -1.25 13.74
C ARG A 36 20.82 -0.28 12.78
N ASN A 37 20.08 0.58 12.07
CA ASN A 37 20.63 1.38 10.97
C ASN A 37 21.10 2.78 11.38
N LYS A 38 21.28 3.05 12.69
CA LYS A 38 21.87 4.31 13.18
C LYS A 38 23.31 4.56 12.67
N ASN A 39 23.99 3.52 12.15
CA ASN A 39 25.40 3.56 11.75
C ASN A 39 25.71 3.33 10.26
N ASN A 40 24.75 3.03 9.39
CA ASN A 40 25.08 2.72 8.00
C ASN A 40 24.58 3.80 7.03
N LYS A 41 25.50 4.73 6.73
CA LYS A 41 25.41 5.62 5.58
C LYS A 41 25.17 4.77 4.33
N TYR A 42 24.01 4.99 3.70
CA TYR A 42 23.79 4.83 2.26
C TYR A 42 24.48 3.62 1.62
N ILE A 43 24.00 2.42 1.91
CA ILE A 43 24.40 1.25 1.12
C ILE A 43 23.68 1.31 -0.23
N SER A 44 24.45 1.85 -1.17
CA SER A 44 24.67 1.33 -2.50
C SER A 44 23.55 1.51 -3.53
N LYS A 45 23.88 2.39 -4.48
CA LYS A 45 23.32 2.61 -5.82
C LYS A 45 23.31 1.33 -6.68
N LYS A 46 22.69 0.25 -6.24
CA LYS A 46 22.52 -0.94 -7.08
C LYS A 46 21.08 -0.97 -7.56
N LYS A 47 20.86 -0.38 -8.73
CA LYS A 47 19.65 -0.51 -9.56
C LYS A 47 19.52 -1.99 -9.95
N HIS A 48 19.19 -2.85 -9.00
CA HIS A 48 18.89 -4.24 -9.30
C HIS A 48 17.53 -4.22 -10.00
N HIS A 49 17.59 -4.31 -11.33
CA HIS A 49 16.48 -4.66 -12.19
C HIS A 49 16.05 -6.10 -11.86
N ASN A 50 15.49 -6.29 -10.66
CA ASN A 50 15.21 -7.61 -10.15
C ASN A 50 13.95 -8.07 -10.87
N LYS A 51 14.07 -9.09 -11.73
CA LYS A 51 12.96 -9.73 -12.46
C LYS A 51 11.83 -10.22 -11.52
N ARG A 52 12.07 -10.23 -10.21
CA ARG A 52 11.13 -10.57 -9.14
C ARG A 52 10.19 -9.43 -8.73
N LEU A 53 10.47 -8.19 -9.13
CA LEU A 53 9.64 -7.02 -8.81
C LEU A 53 8.19 -7.12 -9.33
N PRO A 54 7.92 -7.59 -10.57
CA PRO A 54 6.54 -7.83 -11.00
C PRO A 54 5.84 -8.91 -10.16
N PHE A 55 6.52 -10.01 -9.83
CA PHE A 55 5.96 -11.08 -8.99
C PHE A 55 5.58 -10.58 -7.58
N ILE A 56 6.46 -9.80 -6.97
CA ILE A 56 6.22 -9.16 -5.67
C ILE A 56 5.06 -8.16 -5.79
N GLY A 57 4.99 -7.38 -6.86
CA GLY A 57 3.88 -6.48 -7.15
C GLY A 57 2.54 -7.21 -7.29
N THR A 58 2.51 -8.36 -7.95
CA THR A 58 1.31 -9.19 -8.08
C THR A 58 0.85 -9.73 -6.72
N LEU A 59 1.76 -10.25 -5.89
CA LEU A 59 1.42 -10.71 -4.53
C LEU A 59 0.86 -9.58 -3.67
N ILE A 60 1.47 -8.40 -3.76
CA ILE A 60 1.05 -7.24 -2.98
C ILE A 60 -0.31 -6.70 -3.45
N GLY A 61 -0.55 -6.65 -4.76
CA GLY A 61 -1.84 -6.27 -5.33
C GLY A 61 -2.95 -7.29 -5.00
N PHE A 62 -2.61 -8.58 -4.98
CA PHE A 62 -3.52 -9.65 -4.55
C PHE A 62 -3.90 -9.49 -3.08
N ASN A 63 -2.91 -9.21 -2.22
CA ASN A 63 -3.11 -8.90 -0.81
C ASN A 63 -4.03 -7.67 -0.62
N LYS A 64 -3.78 -6.57 -1.35
CA LYS A 64 -4.66 -5.37 -1.34
C LYS A 64 -6.11 -5.71 -1.71
N ALA A 65 -6.31 -6.56 -2.71
CA ALA A 65 -7.64 -6.90 -3.20
C ALA A 65 -8.44 -7.81 -2.24
N ILE A 66 -7.78 -8.69 -1.47
CA ILE A 66 -8.44 -9.57 -0.49
C ILE A 66 -8.65 -8.85 0.85
N SER A 67 -7.64 -8.12 1.30
CA SER A 67 -7.56 -7.62 2.66
C SER A 67 -7.95 -6.15 2.77
N GLY A 68 -7.80 -5.36 1.71
CA GLY A 68 -7.92 -3.90 1.74
C GLY A 68 -6.80 -3.17 2.52
N GLY A 69 -5.97 -3.86 3.30
CA GLY A 69 -5.00 -3.30 4.26
C GLY A 69 -3.58 -3.87 4.13
N GLY A 70 -2.62 -3.37 4.92
CA GLY A 70 -1.25 -3.92 5.01
C GLY A 70 -0.32 -3.71 3.80
N PHE A 71 -0.83 -3.24 2.66
CA PHE A 71 -0.10 -2.98 1.42
C PHE A 71 1.11 -2.04 1.57
N GLY A 72 0.93 -0.92 2.30
CA GLY A 72 1.93 0.14 2.41
C GLY A 72 3.27 -0.31 2.98
N PRO A 73 3.30 -0.97 4.16
CA PRO A 73 4.52 -1.51 4.74
C PRO A 73 5.20 -2.59 3.88
N ILE A 74 4.41 -3.45 3.20
CA ILE A 74 4.97 -4.52 2.35
C ILE A 74 5.65 -3.92 1.12
N LEU A 75 4.97 -2.99 0.43
CA LEU A 75 5.48 -2.38 -0.79
C LEU A 75 6.69 -1.49 -0.49
N THR A 76 6.60 -0.67 0.56
CA THR A 76 7.70 0.20 1.01
C THR A 76 8.88 -0.62 1.53
N GLY A 77 8.62 -1.69 2.28
CA GLY A 77 9.63 -2.64 2.75
C GLY A 77 10.34 -3.34 1.59
N GLY A 78 9.60 -3.81 0.59
CA GLY A 78 10.16 -4.44 -0.62
C GLY A 78 10.96 -3.47 -1.50
N LEU A 79 10.51 -2.22 -1.62
CA LEU A 79 11.21 -1.16 -2.34
C LEU A 79 12.50 -0.74 -1.61
N SER A 80 12.44 -0.61 -0.28
CA SER A 80 13.59 -0.34 0.60
C SER A 80 14.59 -1.50 0.62
N TRP A 81 14.10 -2.75 0.53
CA TRP A 81 14.94 -3.93 0.33
C TRP A 81 15.65 -3.89 -1.02
N SER A 82 14.99 -3.37 -2.05
CA SER A 82 15.56 -3.23 -3.39
C SER A 82 16.63 -2.13 -3.52
N GLY A 83 17.08 -1.55 -2.40
CA GLY A 83 18.13 -0.53 -2.37
C GLY A 83 17.68 0.87 -2.77
N ARG A 84 16.35 1.12 -2.89
CA ARG A 84 15.83 2.47 -3.12
C ARG A 84 15.83 3.26 -1.82
N ASP A 85 16.09 4.57 -1.93
CA ASP A 85 15.97 5.49 -0.81
C ASP A 85 14.63 5.29 -0.11
N PRO A 86 14.58 5.13 1.23
CA PRO A 86 13.35 4.85 1.95
C PRO A 86 12.31 5.97 1.73
N LYS A 87 12.76 7.23 1.66
CA LYS A 87 11.89 8.38 1.35
C LYS A 87 11.26 8.29 -0.03
N LYS A 88 12.05 7.97 -1.06
CA LYS A 88 11.53 7.79 -2.43
C LYS A 88 10.61 6.58 -2.48
N SER A 89 10.91 5.52 -1.75
CA SER A 89 10.10 4.30 -1.67
C SER A 89 8.70 4.60 -1.13
N VAL A 90 8.57 5.36 -0.04
CA VAL A 90 7.27 5.76 0.51
C VAL A 90 6.45 6.55 -0.52
N GLY A 91 7.04 7.57 -1.15
CA GLY A 91 6.32 8.36 -2.16
C GLY A 91 5.91 7.53 -3.39
N THR A 92 6.75 6.59 -3.81
CA THR A 92 6.42 5.68 -4.92
C THR A 92 5.28 4.73 -4.53
N THR A 93 5.25 4.24 -3.28
CA THR A 93 4.17 3.40 -2.76
C THR A 93 2.83 4.11 -2.82
N THR A 94 2.76 5.38 -2.41
CA THR A 94 1.52 6.17 -2.44
C THR A 94 1.00 6.36 -3.86
N LEU A 95 1.88 6.64 -4.83
CA LEU A 95 1.50 6.75 -6.24
C LEU A 95 0.96 5.42 -6.80
N ILE A 96 1.63 4.31 -6.48
CA ILE A 96 1.20 2.97 -6.90
C ILE A 96 -0.15 2.63 -6.25
N GLU A 97 -0.34 2.95 -4.98
CA GLU A 97 -1.61 2.73 -4.28
C GLU A 97 -2.77 3.45 -4.96
N GLY A 98 -2.58 4.73 -5.35
CA GLY A 98 -3.57 5.47 -6.12
C GLY A 98 -3.94 4.77 -7.42
N LEU A 99 -2.94 4.34 -8.21
CA LEU A 99 -3.18 3.60 -9.46
C LEU A 99 -3.92 2.29 -9.22
N VAL A 100 -3.49 1.48 -8.25
CA VAL A 100 -4.14 0.20 -7.91
C VAL A 100 -5.58 0.41 -7.46
N CYS A 101 -5.87 1.47 -6.68
CA CYS A 101 -7.23 1.83 -6.29
C CYS A 101 -8.10 2.18 -7.51
N VAL A 102 -7.58 2.94 -8.48
CA VAL A 102 -8.29 3.28 -9.72
C VAL A 102 -8.63 2.03 -10.52
N PHE A 103 -7.65 1.14 -10.75
CA PHE A 103 -7.88 -0.13 -11.45
C PHE A 103 -8.83 -1.05 -10.67
N GLY A 104 -8.75 -1.05 -9.34
CA GLY A 104 -9.65 -1.79 -8.47
C GLY A 104 -11.10 -1.30 -8.57
N PHE A 105 -11.30 0.03 -8.58
CA PHE A 105 -12.61 0.65 -8.76
C PHE A 105 -13.20 0.35 -10.14
N ILE A 106 -12.41 0.46 -11.21
CA ILE A 106 -12.83 0.09 -12.57
C ILE A 106 -13.22 -1.39 -12.63
N GLY A 107 -12.44 -2.28 -12.01
CA GLY A 107 -12.76 -3.70 -11.94
C GLY A 107 -14.04 -3.99 -11.15
N TYR A 108 -14.26 -3.30 -10.03
CA TYR A 108 -15.51 -3.39 -9.27
C TYR A 108 -16.71 -2.92 -10.09
N TRP A 109 -16.55 -1.80 -10.80
CA TRP A 109 -17.57 -1.23 -11.66
C TRP A 109 -17.93 -2.18 -12.81
N TYR A 110 -16.95 -2.81 -13.44
CA TYR A 110 -17.18 -3.79 -14.52
C TYR A 110 -17.90 -5.06 -14.03
N ILE A 111 -17.61 -5.53 -12.81
CA ILE A 111 -18.22 -6.75 -12.26
C ILE A 111 -19.64 -6.51 -11.72
N ASN A 112 -19.89 -5.40 -11.03
CA ASN A 112 -21.14 -5.17 -10.28
C ASN A 112 -22.08 -4.15 -10.93
N GLY A 113 -21.63 -3.41 -11.96
CA GLY A 113 -22.41 -2.36 -12.62
C GLY A 113 -22.50 -1.06 -11.82
N VAL A 114 -22.95 0.03 -12.46
CA VAL A 114 -23.06 1.37 -11.83
C VAL A 114 -24.07 1.38 -10.68
N SER A 115 -25.13 0.58 -10.80
CA SER A 115 -26.30 0.61 -9.90
C SER A 115 -26.03 0.02 -8.51
N SER A 116 -24.91 -0.68 -8.31
CA SER A 116 -24.51 -1.20 -7.00
C SER A 116 -23.78 -0.17 -6.13
N ILE A 117 -23.45 1.01 -6.68
CA ILE A 117 -22.74 2.07 -5.97
C ILE A 117 -23.73 2.93 -5.19
N ASN A 118 -23.54 2.95 -3.87
CA ASN A 118 -24.31 3.83 -2.99
C ASN A 118 -23.71 5.25 -3.01
N TRP A 119 -24.22 6.08 -3.91
CA TRP A 119 -23.79 7.47 -4.09
C TRP A 119 -23.92 8.33 -2.82
N THR A 120 -24.87 8.02 -1.93
CA THR A 120 -25.06 8.71 -0.66
C THR A 120 -23.85 8.59 0.26
N ILE A 121 -23.11 7.48 0.19
CA ILE A 121 -21.92 7.25 1.01
C ILE A 121 -20.65 7.60 0.23
N SER A 122 -20.61 7.33 -1.07
CA SER A 122 -19.42 7.57 -1.90
C SER A 122 -19.07 9.05 -2.03
N ILE A 123 -20.06 9.93 -2.23
CA ILE A 123 -19.84 11.38 -2.40
C ILE A 123 -19.21 12.03 -1.16
N PRO A 124 -19.74 11.87 0.06
CA PRO A 124 -19.10 12.44 1.25
C PRO A 124 -17.72 11.83 1.52
N LEU A 125 -17.48 10.55 1.18
CA LEU A 125 -16.15 9.95 1.27
C LEU A 125 -15.13 10.63 0.36
N ILE A 126 -15.51 10.89 -0.90
CA ILE A 126 -14.63 11.54 -1.88
C ILE A 126 -14.29 12.96 -1.42
N ILE A 127 -15.30 13.72 -0.98
CA ILE A 127 -15.11 15.09 -0.48
C ILE A 127 -14.21 15.09 0.75
N GLY A 128 -14.48 14.19 1.71
CA GLY A 128 -13.64 14.04 2.91
C GLY A 128 -12.19 13.67 2.58
N ALA A 129 -11.98 12.76 1.62
CA ALA A 129 -10.64 12.37 1.18
C ALA A 129 -9.89 13.52 0.49
N LEU A 130 -10.56 14.30 -0.37
CA LEU A 130 -9.97 15.46 -1.04
C LEU A 130 -9.58 16.55 -0.03
N LEU A 131 -10.49 16.87 0.90
CA LEU A 131 -10.25 17.87 1.95
C LEU A 131 -9.13 17.45 2.90
N ALA A 132 -9.04 16.16 3.26
CA ALA A 132 -7.99 15.65 4.13
C ALA A 132 -6.61 15.57 3.45
N SER A 133 -6.57 15.38 2.12
CA SER A 133 -5.32 15.19 1.37
C SER A 133 -4.41 16.43 1.41
N TYR A 134 -4.98 17.63 1.29
CA TYR A 134 -4.22 18.88 1.28
C TYR A 134 -3.46 19.15 2.60
N PRO A 135 -4.09 19.18 3.79
CA PRO A 135 -3.39 19.39 5.05
C PRO A 135 -2.40 18.26 5.37
N ALA A 136 -2.69 17.01 4.98
CA ALA A 136 -1.76 15.90 5.13
C ALA A 136 -0.48 16.12 4.30
N ALA A 137 -0.62 16.51 3.02
CA ALA A 137 0.52 16.83 2.17
C ALA A 137 1.32 18.00 2.73
N TRP A 138 0.66 19.07 3.17
CA TRP A 138 1.32 20.24 3.76
C TRP A 138 2.07 19.90 5.04
N ALA A 139 1.49 19.07 5.91
CA ALA A 139 2.14 18.60 7.13
C ALA A 139 3.42 17.83 6.80
N THR A 140 3.36 16.86 5.87
CA THR A 140 4.54 16.09 5.46
C THR A 140 5.64 16.94 4.82
N HIS A 141 5.28 18.04 4.14
CA HIS A 141 6.24 18.99 3.57
C HIS A 141 7.00 19.79 4.64
N LYS A 142 6.37 20.10 5.78
CA LYS A 142 6.98 20.87 6.87
C LYS A 142 7.97 20.07 7.74
N PHE A 143 7.95 18.74 7.70
CA PHE A 143 8.88 17.94 8.48
C PHE A 143 10.32 18.00 7.89
N PRO A 144 11.34 18.24 8.73
CA PRO A 144 12.72 18.39 8.26
C PRO A 144 13.24 17.09 7.64
N LYS A 145 13.91 17.22 6.49
CA LYS A 145 14.56 16.13 5.77
C LYS A 145 15.77 15.62 6.58
N LYS A 146 15.57 14.64 7.48
CA LYS A 146 16.68 13.87 8.10
C LYS A 146 17.22 12.81 7.16
#